data_AF-A0A0D9NKG2-F1
#
_entry.id   AF-A0A0D9NKG2-F1
#
_cell.length_a   1.000
_cell.length_b   1.000
_cell.length_c   1.000
_cell.angle_alpha   90.00
_cell.angle_beta   90.00
_cell.angle_gamma   90.00
#
_symmetry.space_group_name_H-M   'P 1'
#
loop_
_entity.id
_entity.type
_entity.pdbx_description
1 polymer ?
#
loop_
_entity_poly.entity_id
_entity_poly.type
_entity_poly.pdbx_seq_one_letter_code
_entity_poly.pdbx_strand_id
1 'polypeptide(L)'
;MFHLSKNSADTSAPRYIAVKIAALDIDAAWEAGISELIANAEPSHEAHEGLDFIQTHIDEFQLTGENWTNTCLVYTPMTETLFQLQHRLRGRRLAPPLVKFFMYRLLESVDYLHTKCRLIHTDIKDDNSMVTIESEDILTNFIRRQTKNPQPKHIRIQDGRETYLSQGNFGLSQGSGLLPKVAGFNFAFPGLANGNGHLFAIQSHRFRTPEVILGCPWSYSVDVWNLGLLNLMEGIGLFNRPAGEDGEYDAHVHLAQMVSLLGEPDEECIKRERFFRNY
;
A
#
# COMPACT_ATOMS: atom_id res chain seq x y z
N MET A 1 -0.09 -15.30 -7.12
CA MET A 1 -0.49 -16.65 -7.61
C MET A 1 -1.42 -17.23 -6.57
N PHE A 2 -2.67 -17.57 -6.92
CA PHE A 2 -3.63 -18.13 -5.95
C PHE A 2 -3.28 -19.60 -5.71
N HIS A 3 -2.90 -19.96 -4.49
CA HIS A 3 -2.74 -21.36 -4.11
C HIS A 3 -4.04 -21.87 -3.48
N LEU A 4 -4.54 -22.99 -4.01
CA LEU A 4 -5.63 -23.77 -3.40
C LEU A 4 -5.02 -24.67 -2.31
N SER A 5 -5.33 -24.41 -1.04
CA SER A 5 -5.16 -25.42 0.00
C SER A 5 -6.40 -26.32 -0.02
N LYS A 6 -6.22 -27.60 -0.37
CA LYS A 6 -7.24 -28.64 -0.15
C LYS A 6 -6.77 -29.51 1.01
N ASN A 7 -7.23 -29.23 2.22
CA ASN A 7 -7.24 -30.24 3.26
C ASN A 7 -8.33 -31.26 2.92
N SER A 8 -7.95 -32.51 2.74
CA SER A 8 -8.78 -33.61 2.21
C SER A 8 -9.88 -34.13 3.15
N ALA A 9 -10.33 -33.32 4.11
CA ALA A 9 -11.35 -33.72 5.09
C ALA A 9 -12.42 -32.65 5.38
N ASP A 10 -12.35 -31.46 4.79
CA ASP A 10 -13.32 -30.40 5.05
C ASP A 10 -14.31 -30.25 3.89
N THR A 11 -15.61 -30.28 4.20
CA THR A 11 -16.71 -30.11 3.24
C THR A 11 -17.04 -28.62 3.01
N SER A 12 -16.22 -27.72 3.55
CA SER A 12 -16.29 -26.28 3.32
C SER A 12 -15.84 -25.92 1.89
N ALA A 13 -16.41 -24.84 1.36
CA ALA A 13 -16.00 -24.28 0.08
C ALA A 13 -14.48 -23.99 0.06
N PRO A 14 -13.80 -24.09 -1.09
CA PRO A 14 -12.36 -23.85 -1.16
C PRO A 14 -12.01 -22.43 -0.68
N ARG A 15 -11.20 -22.32 0.37
CA ARG A 15 -10.67 -21.04 0.86
C ARG A 15 -9.58 -20.52 -0.10
N TYR A 16 -9.71 -19.26 -0.49
CA TYR A 16 -8.73 -18.59 -1.34
C TYR A 16 -7.78 -17.73 -0.51
N ILE A 17 -6.50 -17.73 -0.91
CA ILE A 17 -5.44 -16.93 -0.30
C ILE A 17 -4.59 -16.22 -1.35
N ALA A 18 -4.00 -15.10 -0.96
CA ALA A 18 -2.94 -14.44 -1.71
C ALA A 18 -1.60 -14.76 -1.06
N VAL A 19 -0.61 -15.18 -1.84
CA VAL A 19 0.74 -15.50 -1.35
C VAL A 19 1.72 -14.50 -1.94
N LYS A 20 2.44 -13.79 -1.08
CA LYS A 20 3.60 -12.96 -1.42
C LYS A 20 4.85 -13.80 -1.19
N ILE A 21 5.55 -14.13 -2.27
CA ILE A 21 6.83 -14.85 -2.21
C ILE A 21 7.92 -13.78 -2.29
N ALA A 22 8.72 -13.64 -1.22
CA ALA A 22 9.85 -12.73 -1.22
C ALA A 22 10.91 -13.18 -2.23
N ALA A 23 11.65 -12.23 -2.80
CA ALA A 23 12.84 -12.55 -3.58
C ALA A 23 13.97 -12.96 -2.62
N LEU A 24 14.97 -13.69 -3.14
CA LEU A 24 16.05 -14.26 -2.32
C LEU A 24 16.93 -13.22 -1.63
N ASP A 25 16.93 -11.99 -2.14
CA ASP A 25 17.70 -10.86 -1.66
C ASP A 25 16.88 -9.90 -0.77
N ILE A 26 15.60 -10.23 -0.50
CA ILE A 26 14.71 -9.42 0.33
C ILE A 26 14.54 -10.08 1.70
N ASP A 27 14.84 -9.31 2.75
CA ASP A 27 14.52 -9.70 4.12
C ASP A 27 13.01 -9.53 4.40
N ALA A 28 12.26 -10.63 4.24
CA ALA A 28 10.84 -10.67 4.55
C ALA A 28 10.55 -10.65 6.05
N ALA A 29 11.53 -10.93 6.92
CA ALA A 29 11.32 -10.99 8.35
C ALA A 29 10.93 -9.62 8.92
N TRP A 30 11.43 -8.53 8.32
CA TRP A 30 10.99 -7.18 8.67
C TRP A 30 9.49 -6.98 8.43
N GLU A 31 9.00 -7.29 7.23
CA GLU A 31 7.57 -7.12 6.91
C GLU A 31 6.67 -8.05 7.73
N ALA A 32 7.13 -9.28 7.98
CA ALA A 32 6.46 -10.23 8.86
C ALA A 32 6.35 -9.65 10.28
N GLY A 33 7.46 -9.23 10.88
CA GLY A 33 7.50 -8.66 12.22
C GLY A 33 6.66 -7.39 12.37
N ILE A 34 6.63 -6.52 11.36
CA ILE A 34 5.74 -5.35 11.34
C ILE A 34 4.27 -5.76 11.32
N SER A 35 3.91 -6.76 10.50
CA SER A 35 2.53 -7.25 10.44
C SER A 35 2.09 -7.87 11.76
N GLU A 36 2.96 -8.66 12.41
CA GLU A 36 2.70 -9.23 13.73
C GLU A 36 2.54 -8.14 14.78
N LEU A 37 3.39 -7.11 14.74
CA LEU A 37 3.27 -5.95 15.63
C LEU A 37 1.91 -5.27 15.46
N ILE A 38 1.48 -5.01 14.22
CA ILE A 38 0.19 -4.39 13.93
C ILE A 38 -0.96 -5.27 14.45
N ALA A 39 -0.91 -6.58 14.20
CA ALA A 39 -1.96 -7.50 14.63
C ALA A 39 -2.10 -7.62 16.15
N ASN A 40 -1.01 -7.39 16.89
CA ASN A 40 -0.95 -7.60 18.35
C ASN A 40 -0.83 -6.31 19.16
N ALA A 41 -0.88 -5.13 18.54
CA ALA A 41 -0.67 -3.84 19.21
C ALA A 41 -1.75 -3.49 20.26
N GLU A 42 -2.95 -4.09 20.16
CA GLU A 42 -4.04 -3.89 21.12
C GLU A 42 -4.59 -5.26 21.60
N PRO A 43 -4.00 -5.84 22.67
CA PRO A 43 -4.39 -7.17 23.17
C PRO A 43 -5.77 -7.20 23.85
N SER A 44 -6.30 -6.03 24.22
CA SER A 44 -7.60 -5.94 24.91
C SER A 44 -8.78 -6.38 24.04
N HIS A 45 -8.56 -6.54 22.72
CA HIS A 45 -9.60 -6.77 21.71
C HIS A 45 -10.74 -5.75 21.79
N GLU A 46 -10.53 -4.58 22.40
CA GLU A 46 -11.40 -3.44 22.16
C GLU A 46 -11.39 -3.20 20.66
N ALA A 47 -12.57 -3.26 20.04
CA ALA A 47 -12.73 -3.17 18.60
C ALA A 47 -12.21 -1.80 18.13
N HIS A 48 -10.94 -1.75 17.75
CA HIS A 48 -10.39 -0.57 17.10
C HIS A 48 -10.70 -0.69 15.62
N GLU A 49 -11.69 0.07 15.16
CA GLU A 49 -12.18 0.02 13.78
C GLU A 49 -11.04 0.15 12.75
N GLY A 50 -9.97 0.88 13.09
CA GLY A 50 -8.79 1.05 12.22
C GLY A 50 -8.04 -0.23 11.79
N LEU A 51 -7.94 -1.26 12.63
CA LEU A 51 -7.20 -2.49 12.29
C LEU A 51 -7.84 -3.24 11.11
N ASP A 52 -9.18 -3.22 11.04
CA ASP A 52 -9.93 -3.85 9.95
C ASP A 52 -9.65 -3.21 8.58
N PHE A 53 -9.10 -2.00 8.55
CA PHE A 53 -8.69 -1.28 7.35
C PHE A 53 -7.18 -1.36 7.09
N ILE A 54 -6.49 -2.30 7.74
CA ILE A 54 -5.10 -2.64 7.46
C ILE A 54 -5.03 -4.06 6.90
N GLN A 55 -4.11 -4.27 5.96
CA GLN A 55 -3.80 -5.57 5.39
C GLN A 55 -2.51 -6.11 6.01
N THR A 56 -2.66 -7.04 6.96
CA THR A 56 -1.56 -7.82 7.54
C THR A 56 -1.53 -9.23 6.94
N HIS A 57 -0.38 -9.90 7.04
CA HIS A 57 -0.33 -11.32 6.73
C HIS A 57 -1.11 -12.12 7.79
N ILE A 58 -1.70 -13.23 7.38
CA ILE A 58 -2.50 -14.14 8.21
C ILE A 58 -1.77 -15.44 8.53
N ASP A 59 -0.70 -15.75 7.79
CA ASP A 59 0.14 -16.93 7.96
C ASP A 59 1.49 -16.72 7.25
N GLU A 60 2.49 -17.50 7.62
CA GLU A 60 3.84 -17.50 7.03
C GLU A 60 4.33 -18.93 6.83
N PHE A 61 4.99 -19.18 5.70
CA PHE A 61 5.71 -20.43 5.47
C PHE A 61 6.96 -20.22 4.62
N GLN A 62 7.83 -21.22 4.56
CA GLN A 62 9.01 -21.21 3.71
C GLN A 62 8.84 -22.13 2.50
N LEU A 63 9.24 -21.64 1.33
CA LEU A 63 9.43 -22.46 0.14
C LEU A 63 10.91 -22.75 -0.02
N THR A 64 11.29 -24.03 -0.03
CA THR A 64 12.67 -24.48 -0.19
C THR A 64 12.84 -25.22 -1.51
N GLY A 65 13.83 -24.80 -2.30
CA GLY A 65 14.36 -25.55 -3.43
C GLY A 65 15.75 -26.09 -3.13
N GLU A 66 16.43 -26.65 -4.14
CA GLU A 66 17.73 -27.32 -3.95
C GLU A 66 18.81 -26.42 -3.32
N ASN A 67 18.81 -25.11 -3.62
CA ASN A 67 19.81 -24.15 -3.15
C ASN A 67 19.21 -22.79 -2.76
N TRP A 68 17.91 -22.74 -2.47
CA TRP A 68 17.23 -21.48 -2.19
C TRP A 68 16.08 -21.68 -1.21
N THR A 69 15.84 -20.68 -0.38
CA THR A 69 14.70 -20.63 0.54
C THR A 69 14.08 -19.25 0.42
N ASN A 70 12.79 -19.19 0.08
CA ASN A 70 12.02 -17.94 0.04
C ASN A 70 10.97 -17.94 1.15
N THR A 71 10.95 -16.88 1.95
CA THR A 71 9.84 -16.61 2.87
C THR A 71 8.59 -16.25 2.09
N CYS A 72 7.47 -16.84 2.49
CA CYS A 72 6.16 -16.65 1.87
C CYS A 72 5.18 -16.15 2.91
N LEU A 73 4.64 -14.95 2.67
CA LEU A 73 3.61 -14.34 3.51
C LEU A 73 2.24 -14.57 2.87
N VAL A 74 1.30 -15.04 3.68
CA VAL A 74 -0.07 -15.36 3.26
C VAL A 74 -0.99 -14.21 3.66
N TYR A 75 -1.87 -13.80 2.75
CA TYR A 75 -2.76 -12.67 2.91
C TYR A 75 -4.19 -13.05 2.53
N THR A 76 -5.16 -12.37 3.13
CA THR A 76 -6.54 -12.36 2.62
C THR A 76 -6.54 -11.77 1.20
N PRO A 77 -7.17 -12.42 0.21
CA PRO A 77 -7.24 -11.89 -1.15
C PRO A 77 -7.93 -10.53 -1.23
N MET A 78 -7.32 -9.63 -2.00
CA MET A 78 -7.85 -8.31 -2.35
C MET A 78 -8.16 -8.25 -3.84
N THR A 79 -8.95 -7.27 -4.29
CA THR A 79 -9.28 -7.11 -5.71
C THR A 79 -8.16 -6.37 -6.46
N GLU A 80 -8.14 -5.05 -6.35
CA GLU A 80 -7.25 -4.15 -7.08
C GLU A 80 -6.78 -3.02 -6.15
N THR A 81 -5.74 -2.29 -6.57
CA THR A 81 -5.29 -1.08 -5.87
C THR A 81 -6.27 0.07 -6.13
N LEU A 82 -6.26 1.11 -5.30
CA LEU A 82 -7.05 2.33 -5.53
C LEU A 82 -6.65 3.00 -6.84
N PHE A 83 -5.37 2.93 -7.22
CA PHE A 83 -4.90 3.38 -8.52
C PHE A 83 -5.63 2.66 -9.66
N GLN A 84 -5.67 1.32 -9.63
CA GLN A 84 -6.32 0.50 -10.64
C GLN A 84 -7.84 0.74 -10.68
N LEU A 85 -8.49 0.78 -9.50
CA LEU A 85 -9.91 1.06 -9.37
C LEU A 85 -10.25 2.41 -10.00
N GLN A 86 -9.52 3.46 -9.65
CA GLN A 86 -9.74 4.79 -10.20
C GLN A 86 -9.57 4.78 -11.72
N HIS A 87 -8.51 4.16 -12.26
CA HIS A 87 -8.26 4.10 -13.70
C HIS A 87 -9.30 3.31 -14.50
N ARG A 88 -10.01 2.37 -13.85
CA ARG A 88 -11.11 1.61 -14.45
C ARG A 88 -12.41 2.43 -14.54
N LEU A 89 -12.59 3.41 -13.68
CA LEU A 89 -13.80 4.24 -13.65
C LEU A 89 -13.79 5.31 -14.74
N ARG A 90 -14.98 5.64 -15.26
CA ARG A 90 -15.13 6.72 -16.25
C ARG A 90 -14.63 8.04 -15.67
N GLY A 91 -13.80 8.74 -16.42
CA GLY A 91 -13.20 10.01 -15.99
C GLY A 91 -12.11 9.87 -14.94
N ARG A 92 -11.78 8.64 -14.51
CA ARG A 92 -10.79 8.33 -13.46
C ARG A 92 -11.12 8.93 -12.10
N ARG A 93 -12.39 8.82 -11.68
CA ARG A 93 -12.89 9.50 -10.47
C ARG A 93 -13.81 8.58 -9.69
N LEU A 94 -13.69 8.63 -8.37
CA LEU A 94 -14.64 8.02 -7.45
C LEU A 94 -15.75 9.04 -7.12
N ALA A 95 -16.96 8.54 -6.88
CA ALA A 95 -18.06 9.39 -6.47
C ALA A 95 -17.79 10.00 -5.08
N PRO A 96 -18.15 11.27 -4.80
CA PRO A 96 -17.83 11.92 -3.53
C PRO A 96 -18.27 11.16 -2.26
N PRO A 97 -19.43 10.49 -2.21
CA PRO A 97 -19.79 9.67 -1.05
C PRO A 97 -18.80 8.53 -0.80
N LEU A 98 -18.33 7.87 -1.87
CA LEU A 98 -17.36 6.79 -1.78
C LEU A 98 -15.98 7.30 -1.36
N VAL A 99 -15.57 8.47 -1.87
CA VAL A 99 -14.30 9.10 -1.44
C VAL A 99 -14.34 9.46 0.03
N LYS A 100 -15.42 10.07 0.52
CA LYS A 100 -15.58 10.38 1.95
C LYS A 100 -15.48 9.13 2.81
N PHE A 101 -16.18 8.07 2.41
CA PHE A 101 -16.13 6.79 3.10
C PHE A 101 -14.72 6.20 3.09
N PHE A 102 -14.05 6.17 1.94
CA PHE A 102 -12.71 5.59 1.84
C PHE A 102 -11.68 6.39 2.65
N MET A 103 -11.71 7.71 2.54
CA MET A 103 -10.81 8.58 3.31
C MET A 103 -11.02 8.43 4.81
N TYR A 104 -12.27 8.32 5.27
CA TYR A 104 -12.59 8.08 6.67
C TYR A 104 -11.98 6.76 7.17
N ARG A 105 -12.18 5.66 6.44
CA ARG A 105 -11.62 4.34 6.80
C ARG A 105 -10.08 4.31 6.75
N LEU A 106 -9.48 4.98 5.77
CA LEU A 106 -8.03 5.10 5.67
C LEU A 106 -7.46 5.95 6.83
N LEU A 107 -8.15 7.01 7.25
CA LEU A 107 -7.75 7.79 8.43
C LEU A 107 -7.83 6.97 9.71
N GLU A 108 -8.86 6.12 9.89
CA GLU A 108 -8.93 5.19 11.03
C GLU A 108 -7.76 4.21 11.04
N SER A 109 -7.35 3.71 9.88
CA SER A 109 -6.18 2.83 9.77
C SER A 109 -4.88 3.54 10.18
N VAL A 110 -4.69 4.80 9.74
CA VAL A 110 -3.52 5.61 10.08
C VAL A 110 -3.51 5.97 11.56
N ASP A 111 -4.67 6.31 12.14
CA ASP A 111 -4.79 6.55 13.57
C ASP A 111 -4.40 5.31 14.38
N TYR A 112 -4.84 4.12 14.00
CA TYR A 112 -4.43 2.87 14.65
C TYR A 112 -2.92 2.64 14.56
N LEU A 113 -2.32 2.82 13.38
CA LEU A 113 -0.87 2.71 13.20
C LEU A 113 -0.12 3.69 14.12
N HIS A 114 -0.57 4.94 14.20
CA HIS A 114 0.13 6.00 14.91
C HIS A 114 -0.03 5.90 16.43
N THR A 115 -1.25 5.61 16.90
CA THR A 115 -1.59 5.67 18.33
C THR A 115 -1.33 4.34 19.04
N LYS A 116 -1.70 3.22 18.41
CA LYS A 116 -1.60 1.87 19.00
C LYS A 116 -0.28 1.20 18.64
N CYS A 117 0.05 1.19 17.34
CA CYS A 117 1.26 0.50 16.86
C CYS A 117 2.53 1.34 17.05
N ARG A 118 2.40 2.66 17.25
CA ARG A 118 3.52 3.62 17.23
C ARG A 118 4.36 3.48 15.96
N LEU A 119 3.71 3.25 14.83
CA LEU A 119 4.31 2.96 13.54
C LEU A 119 3.95 4.04 12.53
N ILE A 120 4.87 4.36 11.62
CA ILE A 120 4.70 5.29 10.50
C ILE A 120 4.83 4.46 9.22
N HIS A 121 3.88 4.55 8.29
CA HIS A 121 3.91 3.75 7.07
C HIS A 121 4.93 4.24 6.05
N THR A 122 5.04 5.56 5.86
CA THR A 122 6.01 6.26 5.00
C THR A 122 5.91 6.06 3.47
N ASP A 123 4.95 5.28 3.00
CA ASP A 123 4.71 5.05 1.55
C ASP A 123 3.23 4.81 1.29
N ILE A 124 2.34 5.55 1.98
CA ILE A 124 0.91 5.51 1.66
C ILE A 124 0.72 6.14 0.28
N LYS A 125 0.11 5.40 -0.62
CA LYS A 125 -0.21 5.81 -1.98
C LYS A 125 -1.36 4.97 -2.52
N ASP A 126 -1.85 5.36 -3.68
CA ASP A 126 -2.93 4.69 -4.41
C ASP A 126 -2.55 3.26 -4.84
N ASP A 127 -1.26 2.96 -5.01
CA ASP A 127 -0.73 1.59 -5.21
C ASP A 127 -0.67 0.74 -3.92
N ASN A 128 -0.49 1.37 -2.76
CA ASN A 128 -0.39 0.72 -1.44
C ASN A 128 -1.71 0.77 -0.66
N SER A 129 -2.80 1.11 -1.34
CA SER A 129 -4.16 1.08 -0.80
C SER A 129 -4.98 0.16 -1.70
N MET A 130 -5.53 -0.92 -1.14
CA MET A 130 -6.26 -1.94 -1.89
C MET A 130 -7.74 -1.94 -1.53
N VAL A 131 -8.59 -2.53 -2.36
CA VAL A 131 -10.02 -2.73 -2.03
C VAL A 131 -10.38 -4.20 -1.90
N THR A 132 -11.22 -4.52 -0.90
CA THR A 132 -11.60 -5.90 -0.55
C THR A 132 -12.38 -6.59 -1.67
N ILE A 133 -12.44 -7.92 -1.58
CA ILE A 133 -13.34 -8.73 -2.40
C ILE A 133 -14.72 -8.76 -1.73
N GLU A 134 -15.76 -8.34 -2.44
CA GLU A 134 -17.14 -8.26 -1.91
C GLU A 134 -17.76 -9.64 -1.64
N SER A 135 -17.37 -10.67 -2.41
CA SER A 135 -17.89 -12.03 -2.29
C SER A 135 -16.89 -13.07 -2.81
N GLU A 136 -16.80 -14.21 -2.13
CA GLU A 136 -16.00 -15.37 -2.56
C GLU A 136 -16.43 -15.94 -3.93
N ASP A 137 -17.66 -15.68 -4.36
CA ASP A 137 -18.15 -16.04 -5.70
C ASP A 137 -17.33 -15.37 -6.80
N ILE A 138 -16.75 -14.18 -6.54
CA ILE A 138 -15.91 -13.46 -7.51
C ILE A 138 -14.68 -14.30 -7.86
N LEU A 139 -13.97 -14.81 -6.84
CA LEU A 139 -12.80 -15.67 -7.04
C LEU A 139 -13.18 -17.03 -7.62
N THR A 140 -14.27 -17.62 -7.13
CA THR A 140 -14.78 -18.90 -7.65
C THR A 140 -15.10 -18.80 -9.14
N ASN A 141 -15.81 -17.74 -9.55
CA ASN A 141 -16.16 -17.51 -10.94
C ASN A 141 -14.93 -17.16 -11.79
N PHE A 142 -13.98 -16.40 -11.24
CA PHE A 142 -12.71 -16.11 -11.89
C PHE A 142 -11.95 -17.41 -12.21
N ILE A 143 -11.78 -18.31 -11.23
CA ILE A 143 -11.07 -19.58 -11.44
C ILE A 143 -11.79 -20.47 -12.46
N ARG A 144 -13.13 -20.57 -12.38
CA ARG A 144 -13.92 -21.30 -13.40
C ARG A 144 -13.70 -20.75 -14.81
N ARG A 145 -13.54 -19.44 -14.97
CA ARG A 145 -13.20 -18.82 -16.26
C ARG A 145 -11.77 -19.17 -16.68
N GLN A 146 -10.80 -19.14 -15.77
CA GLN A 146 -9.41 -19.48 -16.07
C GLN A 146 -9.23 -20.95 -16.49
N THR A 147 -10.04 -21.87 -15.98
CA THR A 147 -10.05 -23.26 -16.46
C THR A 147 -10.49 -23.37 -17.92
N LYS A 148 -11.40 -22.50 -18.38
CA LYS A 148 -11.92 -22.50 -19.75
C LYS A 148 -11.07 -21.65 -20.71
N ASN A 149 -10.49 -20.56 -20.21
CA ASN A 149 -9.69 -19.62 -20.97
C ASN A 149 -8.46 -19.21 -20.11
N PRO A 150 -7.34 -19.95 -20.22
CA PRO A 150 -6.15 -19.71 -19.42
C PRO A 150 -5.57 -18.31 -19.64
N GLN A 151 -4.95 -17.75 -18.60
CA GLN A 151 -4.26 -16.47 -18.70
C GLN A 151 -3.15 -16.53 -19.76
N PRO A 152 -2.92 -15.42 -20.50
CA PRO A 152 -1.72 -15.27 -21.30
C PRO A 152 -0.47 -15.50 -20.44
N LYS A 153 0.42 -16.35 -20.94
CA LYS A 153 1.71 -16.64 -20.31
C LYS A 153 2.85 -16.46 -21.31
N HIS A 154 3.98 -16.00 -20.80
CA HIS A 154 5.25 -16.01 -21.51
C HIS A 154 6.11 -17.16 -20.98
N ILE A 155 6.69 -17.93 -21.88
CA ILE A 155 7.63 -19.01 -21.54
C ILE A 155 9.02 -18.55 -21.94
N ARG A 156 9.90 -18.43 -20.95
CA ARG A 156 11.27 -18.00 -21.17
C ARG A 156 12.06 -19.11 -21.87
N ILE A 157 12.68 -18.79 -23.00
CA ILE A 157 13.36 -19.78 -23.87
C ILE A 157 14.51 -20.49 -23.14
N GLN A 158 15.21 -19.79 -22.24
CA GLN A 158 16.44 -20.28 -21.63
C GLN A 158 16.23 -21.41 -20.61
N ASP A 159 15.15 -21.33 -19.82
CA ASP A 159 14.91 -22.21 -18.67
C ASP A 159 13.46 -22.72 -18.58
N GLY A 160 12.62 -22.39 -19.56
CA GLY A 160 11.21 -22.79 -19.58
C GLY A 160 10.34 -22.11 -18.52
N ARG A 161 10.85 -21.09 -17.81
CA ARG A 161 10.09 -20.43 -16.74
C ARG A 161 8.86 -19.73 -17.31
N GLU A 162 7.71 -20.02 -16.72
CA GLU A 162 6.44 -19.40 -17.08
C GLU A 162 6.20 -18.13 -16.26
N THR A 163 5.89 -17.03 -16.92
CA THR A 163 5.39 -15.79 -16.31
C THR A 163 4.01 -15.49 -16.86
N TYR A 164 3.09 -15.12 -15.96
CA TYR A 164 1.69 -14.88 -16.31
C TYR A 164 1.44 -13.38 -16.36
N LEU A 165 0.59 -12.93 -17.30
CA LEU A 165 0.17 -11.53 -17.34
C LEU A 165 -0.62 -11.20 -16.07
N SER A 166 -0.21 -10.14 -15.37
CA SER A 166 -0.91 -9.67 -14.16
C SER A 166 -2.35 -9.27 -14.49
N GLN A 167 -3.28 -9.62 -13.59
CA GLN A 167 -4.71 -9.32 -13.75
C GLN A 167 -5.28 -8.82 -12.42
N GLY A 168 -5.68 -7.55 -12.38
CA GLY A 168 -6.32 -6.94 -11.18
C GLY A 168 -7.85 -7.01 -11.18
N ASN A 169 -8.48 -7.22 -12.33
CA ASN A 169 -9.94 -7.27 -12.42
C ASN A 169 -10.46 -8.73 -12.42
N PHE A 170 -10.98 -9.17 -11.27
CA PHE A 170 -11.59 -10.48 -11.07
C PHE A 170 -13.08 -10.55 -11.47
N GLY A 171 -13.72 -9.41 -11.76
CA GLY A 171 -15.13 -9.32 -12.12
C GLY A 171 -15.75 -7.97 -11.72
N LEU A 172 -16.98 -7.71 -12.19
CA LEU A 172 -17.73 -6.50 -11.80
C LEU A 172 -18.08 -6.56 -10.32
N SER A 173 -17.47 -5.68 -9.53
CA SER A 173 -17.97 -5.31 -8.21
C SER A 173 -19.27 -4.54 -8.33
N GLN A 174 -20.25 -4.82 -7.47
CA GLN A 174 -21.49 -4.03 -7.40
C GLN A 174 -21.28 -2.73 -6.61
N GLY A 175 -20.11 -2.57 -5.96
CA GLY A 175 -19.60 -1.30 -5.45
C GLY A 175 -20.15 -0.92 -4.08
N SER A 176 -21.14 -1.63 -3.55
CA SER A 176 -21.73 -1.36 -2.23
C SER A 176 -20.98 -2.03 -1.07
N GLY A 177 -20.05 -2.95 -1.34
CA GLY A 177 -19.32 -3.71 -0.30
C GLY A 177 -17.80 -3.53 -0.30
N LEU A 178 -17.24 -2.64 -1.14
CA LEU A 178 -15.80 -2.41 -1.21
C LEU A 178 -15.30 -1.64 0.01
N LEU A 179 -14.35 -2.21 0.74
CA LEU A 179 -13.65 -1.55 1.84
C LEU A 179 -12.20 -1.29 1.43
N PRO A 180 -11.65 -0.10 1.71
CA PRO A 180 -10.23 0.15 1.49
C PRO A 180 -9.40 -0.51 2.59
N LYS A 181 -8.20 -0.99 2.25
CA LYS A 181 -7.18 -1.39 3.21
C LYS A 181 -5.82 -0.84 2.84
N VAL A 182 -5.09 -0.32 3.83
CA VAL A 182 -3.69 0.04 3.69
C VAL A 182 -2.83 -1.22 3.68
N ALA A 183 -1.89 -1.31 2.75
CA ALA A 183 -0.99 -2.45 2.55
C ALA A 183 0.44 -1.96 2.25
N GLY A 184 1.44 -2.84 2.30
CA GLY A 184 2.79 -2.52 1.84
C GLY A 184 3.68 -1.90 2.92
N PHE A 185 3.85 -2.61 4.03
CA PHE A 185 4.61 -2.15 5.21
C PHE A 185 6.13 -2.35 5.14
N ASN A 186 6.69 -2.68 3.97
CA ASN A 186 8.12 -2.96 3.81
C ASN A 186 9.02 -1.77 4.21
N PHE A 187 8.49 -0.55 4.12
CA PHE A 187 9.21 0.69 4.42
C PHE A 187 8.70 1.37 5.70
N ALA A 188 7.93 0.68 6.53
CA ALA A 188 7.42 1.28 7.76
C ALA A 188 8.56 1.61 8.74
N PHE A 189 8.39 2.67 9.53
CA PHE A 189 9.33 3.10 10.56
C PHE A 189 8.66 3.14 11.93
N PRO A 190 9.36 2.77 13.01
CA PRO A 190 8.87 3.05 14.35
C PRO A 190 8.86 4.55 14.58
N GLY A 191 7.86 5.07 15.27
CA GLY A 191 7.89 6.44 15.76
C GLY A 191 8.96 6.63 16.83
N LEU A 192 9.54 7.83 16.88
CA LEU A 192 10.57 8.16 17.87
C LEU A 192 9.96 8.86 19.08
N ALA A 193 10.54 8.62 20.26
CA ALA A 193 10.13 9.27 21.49
C ALA A 193 10.44 10.77 21.49
N ASN A 194 9.76 11.51 22.37
CA ASN A 194 10.01 12.93 22.66
C ASN A 194 9.87 13.88 21.46
N GLY A 195 9.07 13.51 20.45
CA GLY A 195 8.87 14.34 19.27
C GLY A 195 10.05 14.37 18.31
N ASN A 196 11.02 13.47 18.48
CA ASN A 196 12.12 13.31 17.52
C ASN A 196 11.59 12.84 16.16
N GLY A 197 12.30 13.22 15.11
CA GLY A 197 11.99 12.81 13.73
C GLY A 197 13.13 12.03 13.10
N HIS A 198 12.79 11.26 12.08
CA HIS A 198 13.73 10.56 11.23
C HIS A 198 14.28 11.47 10.13
N LEU A 199 15.44 11.13 9.58
CA LEU A 199 16.09 11.85 8.47
C LEU A 199 16.24 10.99 7.21
N PHE A 200 15.67 9.78 7.19
CA PHE A 200 15.75 8.90 6.04
C PHE A 200 14.96 9.45 4.86
N ALA A 201 15.46 9.20 3.65
CA ALA A 201 14.69 9.46 2.44
C ALA A 201 13.57 8.41 2.32
N ILE A 202 12.33 8.87 2.42
CA ILE A 202 11.12 8.06 2.33
C ILE A 202 10.18 8.58 1.24
N GLN A 203 9.05 7.91 1.09
CA GLN A 203 7.95 8.24 0.18
C GLN A 203 8.32 8.19 -1.31
N SER A 204 7.37 7.68 -2.09
CA SER A 204 7.40 7.81 -3.54
C SER A 204 7.37 9.27 -3.97
N HIS A 205 8.03 9.62 -5.08
CA HIS A 205 8.26 11.01 -5.51
C HIS A 205 7.03 11.91 -5.49
N ARG A 206 5.90 11.47 -6.04
CA ARG A 206 4.63 12.22 -6.06
C ARG A 206 4.06 12.48 -4.66
N PHE A 207 4.30 11.57 -3.74
CA PHE A 207 3.71 11.56 -2.41
C PHE A 207 4.62 12.20 -1.35
N ARG A 208 5.86 12.55 -1.73
CA ARG A 208 6.85 13.05 -0.80
C ARG A 208 6.44 14.38 -0.18
N THR A 209 6.54 14.47 1.14
CA THR A 209 6.19 15.66 1.93
C THR A 209 7.31 16.71 1.88
N PRO A 210 7.02 18.02 2.04
CA PRO A 210 8.03 19.06 2.03
C PRO A 210 9.15 18.85 3.05
N GLU A 211 8.87 18.40 4.28
CA GLU A 211 9.93 18.20 5.28
C GLU A 211 10.95 17.14 4.87
N VAL A 212 10.53 16.10 4.12
CA VAL A 212 11.44 15.09 3.56
C VAL A 212 12.26 15.68 2.41
N ILE A 213 11.66 16.50 1.54
CA ILE A 213 12.37 17.15 0.43
C ILE A 213 13.42 18.14 0.96
N LEU A 214 13.09 18.86 2.03
CA LEU A 214 13.94 19.86 2.67
C LEU A 214 14.98 19.25 3.64
N GLY A 215 15.03 17.93 3.80
CA GLY A 215 15.95 17.27 4.73
C GLY A 215 15.69 17.58 6.21
N CYS A 216 14.47 18.00 6.56
CA CYS A 216 14.05 18.22 7.92
C CYS A 216 13.62 16.91 8.58
N PRO A 217 13.76 16.77 9.92
CA PRO A 217 13.25 15.60 10.62
C PRO A 217 11.75 15.44 10.39
N TRP A 218 11.31 14.23 10.11
CA TRP A 218 9.91 13.92 9.85
C TRP A 218 9.38 12.87 10.83
N SER A 219 8.05 12.81 10.99
CA SER A 219 7.39 11.88 11.91
C SER A 219 6.01 11.48 11.36
N TYR A 220 5.07 11.11 12.21
CA TYR A 220 3.73 10.63 11.86
C TYR A 220 2.98 11.47 10.80
N SER A 221 3.19 12.78 10.74
CA SER A 221 2.54 13.69 9.79
C SER A 221 2.72 13.31 8.33
N VAL A 222 3.79 12.58 7.98
CA VAL A 222 4.07 12.18 6.59
C VAL A 222 2.97 11.29 5.99
N ASP A 223 2.34 10.44 6.81
CA ASP A 223 1.25 9.57 6.37
C ASP A 223 -0.05 10.36 6.15
N VAL A 224 -0.28 11.38 6.97
CA VAL A 224 -1.44 12.29 6.83
C VAL A 224 -1.31 13.10 5.55
N TRP A 225 -0.10 13.59 5.24
CA TRP A 225 0.20 14.23 3.96
C TRP A 225 -0.10 13.29 2.79
N ASN A 226 0.36 12.03 2.87
CA ASN A 226 0.13 11.04 1.83
C ASN A 226 -1.35 10.78 1.54
N LEU A 227 -2.18 10.68 2.60
CA LEU A 227 -3.63 10.56 2.44
C LEU A 227 -4.24 11.76 1.71
N GLY A 228 -3.80 12.98 2.05
CA GLY A 228 -4.24 14.20 1.36
C GLY A 228 -3.94 14.20 -0.14
N LEU A 229 -2.87 13.49 -0.57
CA LEU A 229 -2.46 13.42 -1.97
C LEU A 229 -3.15 12.33 -2.80
N LEU A 230 -3.95 11.43 -2.21
CA LEU A 230 -4.65 10.37 -2.95
C LEU A 230 -5.66 10.89 -3.99
N ASN A 231 -6.05 12.18 -3.93
CA ASN A 231 -6.96 12.90 -4.84
C ASN A 231 -7.93 12.04 -5.68
N LEU A 232 -8.75 11.23 -4.99
CA LEU A 232 -9.60 10.22 -5.61
C LEU A 232 -10.76 10.81 -6.46
N MET A 233 -11.02 12.12 -6.33
CA MET A 233 -12.14 12.82 -6.97
C MET A 233 -11.82 13.42 -8.34
N GLU A 234 -10.55 13.68 -8.68
CA GLU A 234 -10.23 14.47 -9.87
C GLU A 234 -9.48 13.68 -10.95
N GLY A 235 -8.93 12.51 -10.61
CA GLY A 235 -8.21 11.64 -11.55
C GLY A 235 -6.85 12.17 -11.98
N ILE A 236 -6.39 13.24 -11.33
CA ILE A 236 -5.10 13.89 -11.50
C ILE A 236 -4.48 14.07 -10.11
N GLY A 237 -3.16 13.86 -9.99
CA GLY A 237 -2.45 14.14 -8.73
C GLY A 237 -2.38 15.65 -8.48
N LEU A 238 -2.24 16.04 -7.21
CA LEU A 238 -2.05 17.46 -6.86
C LEU A 238 -0.69 17.97 -7.34
N PHE A 239 0.36 17.16 -7.21
CA PHE A 239 1.71 17.44 -7.70
C PHE A 239 2.07 16.46 -8.83
N ASN A 240 1.76 16.85 -10.07
CA ASN A 240 1.93 15.98 -11.22
C ASN A 240 3.32 16.10 -11.82
N ARG A 241 4.00 14.94 -11.95
CA ARG A 241 5.29 14.76 -12.63
C ARG A 241 6.30 15.86 -12.26
N PRO A 242 6.74 15.92 -10.99
CA PRO A 242 7.78 16.85 -10.57
C PRO A 242 9.13 16.43 -11.18
N ALA A 243 9.35 16.82 -12.42
CA ALA A 243 10.49 16.40 -13.20
C ALA A 243 11.20 17.59 -13.88
N GLY A 244 12.51 17.49 -13.99
CA GLY A 244 13.36 18.46 -14.69
C GLY A 244 13.28 18.33 -16.21
N GLU A 245 14.13 19.08 -16.91
CA GLU A 245 14.20 19.06 -18.38
C GLU A 245 14.66 17.70 -18.94
N ASP A 246 15.42 16.94 -18.16
CA ASP A 246 15.86 15.57 -18.47
C ASP A 246 14.76 14.52 -18.29
N GLY A 247 13.62 14.90 -17.71
CA GLY A 247 12.49 14.01 -17.43
C GLY A 247 12.61 13.22 -16.14
N GLU A 248 13.71 13.38 -15.39
CA GLU A 248 13.93 12.77 -14.09
C GLU A 248 13.35 13.63 -12.96
N TYR A 249 13.18 13.03 -11.78
CA TYR A 249 12.62 13.75 -10.64
C TYR A 249 13.46 14.97 -10.23
N ASP A 250 12.80 16.11 -10.03
CA ASP A 250 13.43 17.34 -9.55
C ASP A 250 12.70 17.89 -8.32
N ALA A 251 13.44 17.94 -7.20
CA ALA A 251 12.96 18.47 -5.93
C ALA A 251 12.55 19.94 -6.00
N HIS A 252 13.25 20.77 -6.80
CA HIS A 252 12.93 22.20 -6.95
C HIS A 252 11.60 22.37 -7.69
N VAL A 253 11.37 21.58 -8.74
CA VAL A 253 10.09 21.56 -9.46
C VAL A 253 8.98 21.12 -8.51
N HIS A 254 9.22 20.10 -7.69
CA HIS A 254 8.22 19.64 -6.72
C HIS A 254 7.86 20.72 -5.70
N LEU A 255 8.86 21.37 -5.09
CA LEU A 255 8.63 22.48 -4.15
C LEU A 255 7.93 23.66 -4.81
N ALA A 256 8.28 24.01 -6.06
CA ALA A 256 7.61 25.07 -6.80
C ALA A 256 6.12 24.75 -7.02
N GLN A 257 5.78 23.49 -7.33
CA GLN A 257 4.39 23.04 -7.41
C GLN A 257 3.67 23.18 -6.05
N MET A 258 4.30 22.77 -4.95
CA MET A 258 3.75 22.95 -3.60
C MET A 258 3.48 24.44 -3.30
N VAL A 259 4.44 25.32 -3.56
CA VAL A 259 4.30 26.77 -3.33
C VAL A 259 3.18 27.36 -4.19
N SER A 260 3.06 26.95 -5.45
CA SER A 260 1.99 27.44 -6.33
C SER A 260 0.58 27.09 -5.84
N LEU A 261 0.43 25.98 -5.12
CA LEU A 261 -0.86 25.48 -4.65
C LEU A 261 -1.17 25.91 -3.22
N LEU A 262 -0.18 25.85 -2.34
CA LEU A 262 -0.32 26.03 -0.89
C LEU A 262 0.17 27.41 -0.41
N GLY A 263 0.90 28.15 -1.23
CA GLY A 263 1.56 29.40 -0.86
C GLY A 263 3.00 29.20 -0.38
N GLU A 264 3.66 30.32 -0.08
CA GLU A 264 5.04 30.34 0.43
C GLU A 264 5.15 29.63 1.79
N PRO A 265 6.25 28.91 2.07
CA PRO A 265 6.47 28.32 3.38
C PRO A 265 6.60 29.42 4.44
N ASP A 266 6.14 29.12 5.65
CA ASP A 266 6.26 30.04 6.77
C ASP A 266 7.73 30.20 7.26
N GLU A 267 7.98 31.22 8.07
CA GLU A 267 9.32 31.46 8.61
C GLU A 267 9.84 30.30 9.47
N GLU A 268 8.95 29.55 10.12
CA GLU A 268 9.34 28.44 10.99
C GLU A 268 9.91 27.29 10.17
N CYS A 269 9.25 26.93 9.06
CA CYS A 269 9.72 25.97 8.08
C CYS A 269 11.11 26.37 7.54
N ILE A 270 11.29 27.64 7.15
CA ILE A 270 12.56 28.14 6.63
C ILE A 270 13.66 28.08 7.70
N LYS A 271 13.37 28.49 8.94
CA LYS A 271 14.34 28.43 10.05
C LYS A 271 14.74 26.99 10.35
N ARG A 272 13.78 26.06 10.36
CA ARG A 272 14.01 24.64 10.57
C ARG A 272 14.91 24.04 9.48
N GLU A 273 14.60 24.30 8.22
CA GLU A 273 15.42 23.84 7.10
C GLU A 273 16.86 24.35 7.19
N ARG A 274 17.06 25.65 7.44
CA ARG A 274 18.40 26.24 7.58
C ARG A 274 19.18 25.65 8.75
N PHE A 275 18.49 25.31 9.83
CA PHE A 275 19.10 24.65 10.98
C PHE A 275 19.63 23.27 10.57
N PHE A 276 18.80 22.44 9.93
CA PHE A 276 19.17 21.06 9.57
C PHE A 276 20.07 20.95 8.34
N ARG A 277 20.12 21.95 7.45
CA ARG A 277 21.01 21.95 6.26
C ARG A 277 22.49 21.79 6.60
N ASN A 278 22.91 22.27 7.76
CA ASN A 278 24.33 22.33 8.15
C ASN A 278 24.77 21.18 9.08
N TYR A 279 23.87 20.22 9.33
CA TYR A 279 24.14 19.01 10.11
C TYR A 279 24.14 17.78 9.18
#